data_AF-A0A9E5K0Q9-F1
#
_entry.id   AF-A0A9E5K0Q9-F1
#
_cell.length_a   1.000
_cell.length_b   1.000
_cell.length_c   1.000
_cell.angle_alpha   90.00
_cell.angle_beta   90.00
_cell.angle_gamma   90.00
#
_symmetry.space_group_name_H-M   'P 1'
#
loop_
_entity.id
_entity.type
_entity.pdbx_description
1 polymer ?
#
loop_
_entity_poly.entity_id
_entity_poly.type
_entity_poly.pdbx_seq_one_letter_code
_entity_poly.pdbx_strand_id
1 'polypeptide(L)'
;MTNLPVSAPLRQRPVWAQLEAHFQKLKSLHLKQLFAQDPKRGEKFALEAAGIYLDYSKNRITDETLSLLLQLAQESGLRAQIDAMFRGDAINVSEKRAVLHTALRAPRDATILHEGRNVVPDVHAVLDRMSDFSNRVRSGDWKGHSGKRIRNVINIGIGGSDLGPVMAYEALKHYSDRAMTFRFVSNVDGTDFSEAVCDLDPAETLFIVSSKTFTTLETMANAQSARAWMMAQLKGDEAGIAKHFVAVSTNAAEVTKFGIDTANMFGFWDWVGGRYSMDSAIGLSTMLAIGPENFRAMLGGFHEMDEHFRTAPFDQNLPALMGLLSLWYNNFFGAQTVAVLPYQQYLKRFPAYLQQLTMESNGKHVTIEGAHVDYDTGPIYWGEPGTNGQHSFYQLIHQGTRLIPCDFIAFARNLNPLGRHQDMLVANVFAQTEALAFGKTVEEVKAEGTPDWLVPHRLFEGNRPSNTLMLETLTPAALGKLVALYEHSVFTQGVIWQIDSFDQWGVELGKVLAQRILPQLESANEPKLDHDSSTNALIQRYRKLKSTSKEG
;
A
#
# COMPACT_ATOMS: atom_id res chain seq x y z
N MET A 1 13.49 -1.56 -27.02
CA MET A 1 13.86 -0.18 -26.63
C MET A 1 12.67 0.68 -26.97
N THR A 2 11.85 1.02 -25.99
CA THR A 2 10.76 1.98 -26.18
C THR A 2 11.39 3.35 -26.39
N ASN A 3 11.24 3.91 -27.60
CA ASN A 3 11.61 5.28 -27.94
C ASN A 3 10.61 6.25 -27.29
N LEU A 4 10.54 6.27 -25.96
CA LEU A 4 9.83 7.34 -25.26
C LEU A 4 10.72 8.59 -25.35
N PRO A 5 10.16 9.76 -25.73
CA PRO A 5 10.95 10.97 -25.88
C PRO A 5 11.61 11.31 -24.55
N VAL A 6 12.93 11.51 -24.57
CA VAL A 6 13.70 11.95 -23.39
C VAL A 6 13.22 13.34 -23.03
N SER A 7 12.48 13.44 -21.93
CA SER A 7 12.08 14.74 -21.39
C SER A 7 13.30 15.47 -20.83
N ALA A 8 13.31 16.80 -20.92
CA ALA A 8 14.34 17.58 -20.25
C ALA A 8 14.35 17.26 -18.73
N PRO A 9 15.51 17.32 -18.05
CA PRO A 9 15.60 17.16 -16.60
C PRO A 9 14.55 18.01 -15.88
N LEU A 10 13.92 17.46 -14.83
CA LEU A 10 12.68 18.00 -14.25
C LEU A 10 12.77 19.51 -13.96
N ARG A 11 13.83 19.93 -13.26
CA ARG A 11 14.03 21.33 -12.85
C ARG A 11 14.47 22.27 -13.97
N GLN A 12 14.86 21.74 -15.12
CA GLN A 12 15.25 22.52 -16.30
C GLN A 12 14.06 22.84 -17.21
N ARG A 13 12.87 22.30 -16.90
CA ARG A 13 11.65 22.54 -17.67
C ARG A 13 11.13 23.96 -17.42
N PRO A 14 10.67 24.70 -18.44
CA PRO A 14 10.17 26.06 -18.26
C PRO A 14 9.03 26.17 -17.24
N VAL A 15 8.11 25.19 -17.23
CA VAL A 15 6.99 25.17 -16.28
C VAL A 15 7.45 24.98 -14.83
N TRP A 16 8.58 24.32 -14.59
CA TRP A 16 9.14 24.18 -13.24
C TRP A 16 9.55 25.55 -12.67
N ALA A 17 10.26 26.36 -13.45
CA ALA A 17 10.63 27.72 -13.06
C ALA A 17 9.39 28.61 -12.84
N GLN A 18 8.32 28.41 -13.63
CA GLN A 18 7.04 29.09 -13.43
C GLN A 18 6.37 28.67 -12.12
N LEU A 19 6.39 27.37 -11.78
CA LEU A 19 5.90 26.88 -10.49
C LEU A 19 6.71 27.42 -9.31
N GLU A 20 8.04 27.51 -9.42
CA GLU A 20 8.90 28.12 -8.39
C GLU A 20 8.53 29.60 -8.19
N ALA A 21 8.37 30.36 -9.28
CA ALA A 21 7.94 31.76 -9.22
C ALA A 21 6.52 31.93 -8.65
N HIS A 22 5.59 31.04 -9.04
CA HIS A 22 4.22 31.01 -8.53
C HIS A 22 4.18 30.69 -7.03
N PHE A 23 4.97 29.71 -6.60
CA PHE A 23 5.13 29.35 -5.20
C PHE A 23 5.57 30.55 -4.35
N GLN A 24 6.52 31.37 -4.81
CA GLN A 24 6.94 32.57 -4.06
C GLN A 24 5.78 33.55 -3.80
N LYS A 25 4.82 33.65 -4.72
CA LYS A 25 3.61 34.47 -4.55
C LYS A 25 2.60 33.82 -3.62
N LEU A 26 2.46 32.50 -3.70
CA LEU A 26 1.38 31.75 -3.03
C LEU A 26 1.73 31.31 -1.60
N LYS A 27 3.02 31.12 -1.27
CA LYS A 27 3.49 30.57 0.02
C LYS A 27 3.11 31.38 1.25
N SER A 28 2.65 32.63 1.10
CA SER A 28 2.13 33.47 2.19
C SER A 28 0.60 33.57 2.21
N LEU A 29 -0.09 33.13 1.14
CA LEU A 29 -1.55 33.14 1.10
C LEU A 29 -2.13 32.10 2.06
N HIS A 30 -3.16 32.52 2.78
CA HIS A 30 -3.86 31.71 3.75
C HIS A 30 -5.15 31.12 3.17
N LEU A 31 -5.50 29.87 3.52
CA LEU A 31 -6.74 29.23 3.05
C LEU A 31 -8.00 30.07 3.35
N LYS A 32 -8.12 30.66 4.55
CA LYS A 32 -9.15 31.68 4.86
C LYS A 32 -9.33 32.74 3.75
N GLN A 33 -8.23 33.28 3.21
CA GLN A 33 -8.28 34.29 2.15
C GLN A 33 -8.74 33.68 0.81
N LEU A 34 -8.22 32.50 0.47
CA LEU A 34 -8.59 31.79 -0.77
C LEU A 34 -10.08 31.44 -0.80
N PHE A 35 -10.65 31.01 0.33
CA PHE A 35 -12.09 30.74 0.45
C PHE A 35 -12.94 32.02 0.49
N ALA A 36 -12.46 33.10 1.09
CA ALA A 36 -13.17 34.38 1.10
C ALA A 36 -13.24 35.03 -0.30
N GLN A 37 -12.20 34.85 -1.12
CA GLN A 37 -12.14 35.39 -2.48
C GLN A 37 -12.96 34.58 -3.49
N ASP A 38 -13.16 33.29 -3.24
CA ASP A 38 -13.98 32.41 -4.07
C ASP A 38 -14.98 31.63 -3.20
N PRO A 39 -16.20 32.16 -3.00
CA PRO A 39 -17.23 31.50 -2.19
C PRO A 39 -17.65 30.12 -2.73
N LYS A 40 -17.38 29.82 -4.01
CA LYS A 40 -17.66 28.52 -4.63
C LYS A 40 -16.44 27.61 -4.69
N ARG A 41 -15.33 27.97 -4.04
CA ARG A 41 -14.07 27.21 -4.05
C ARG A 41 -14.26 25.73 -3.67
N GLY A 42 -15.12 25.46 -2.68
CA GLY A 42 -15.43 24.10 -2.21
C GLY A 42 -16.13 23.24 -3.27
N GLU A 43 -16.92 23.85 -4.14
CA GLU A 43 -17.56 23.18 -5.29
C GLU A 43 -16.60 23.06 -6.47
N LYS A 44 -15.76 24.10 -6.66
CA LYS A 44 -14.85 24.22 -7.80
C LYS A 44 -13.66 23.27 -7.72
N PHE A 45 -13.03 23.14 -6.56
CA PHE A 45 -11.92 22.22 -6.33
C PHE A 45 -12.44 20.93 -5.69
N ALA A 46 -13.37 20.32 -6.41
CA ALA A 46 -13.89 19.00 -6.12
C ALA A 46 -14.06 18.22 -7.42
N LEU A 47 -13.90 16.90 -7.35
CA LEU A 47 -14.07 16.00 -8.48
C LEU A 47 -14.71 14.70 -8.01
N GLU A 48 -15.69 14.22 -8.75
CA GLU A 48 -16.29 12.90 -8.54
C GLU A 48 -16.04 12.00 -9.73
N ALA A 49 -15.44 10.84 -9.49
CA ALA A 49 -15.29 9.80 -10.50
C ALA A 49 -15.18 8.42 -9.85
N ALA A 50 -15.66 7.40 -10.56
CA ALA A 50 -15.74 6.01 -10.08
C ALA A 50 -16.45 5.87 -8.70
N GLY A 51 -17.32 6.80 -8.30
CA GLY A 51 -17.99 6.80 -6.99
C GLY A 51 -17.10 7.26 -5.82
N ILE A 52 -16.00 7.95 -6.11
CA ILE A 52 -15.16 8.67 -5.13
C ILE A 52 -15.34 10.16 -5.36
N TYR A 53 -15.79 10.87 -4.34
CA TYR A 53 -15.80 12.32 -4.30
C TYR A 53 -14.52 12.81 -3.62
N LEU A 54 -13.68 13.56 -4.34
CA LEU A 54 -12.47 14.19 -3.83
C LEU A 54 -12.71 15.70 -3.68
N ASP A 55 -12.77 16.19 -2.44
CA ASP A 55 -12.61 17.61 -2.11
C ASP A 55 -11.10 17.89 -1.91
N TYR A 56 -10.53 18.67 -2.80
CA TYR A 56 -9.14 19.14 -2.71
C TYR A 56 -9.07 20.68 -2.57
N SER A 57 -10.17 21.31 -2.18
CA SER A 57 -10.30 22.76 -2.03
C SER A 57 -9.49 23.34 -0.86
N LYS A 58 -9.23 22.52 0.17
CA LYS A 58 -8.40 22.85 1.33
C LYS A 58 -6.90 22.67 1.07
N ASN A 59 -6.50 22.69 -0.19
CA ASN A 59 -5.11 22.86 -0.61
C ASN A 59 -4.82 24.32 -0.96
N ARG A 60 -3.57 24.72 -0.75
CA ARG A 60 -3.03 26.05 -1.03
C ARG A 60 -2.70 26.14 -2.52
N ILE A 61 -3.76 26.26 -3.32
CA ILE A 61 -3.73 26.26 -4.78
C ILE A 61 -4.69 27.30 -5.37
N THR A 62 -4.40 27.79 -6.56
CA THR A 62 -5.29 28.61 -7.40
C THR A 62 -5.48 27.94 -8.77
N ASP A 63 -6.31 28.52 -9.64
CA ASP A 63 -6.44 28.06 -11.03
C ASP A 63 -5.10 28.08 -11.76
N GLU A 64 -4.28 29.11 -11.52
CA GLU A 64 -2.92 29.21 -12.03
C GLU A 64 -2.04 28.06 -11.51
N THR A 65 -2.14 27.72 -10.21
CA THR A 65 -1.41 26.55 -9.67
C THR A 65 -1.78 25.28 -10.41
N LEU A 66 -3.09 25.03 -10.58
CA LEU A 66 -3.58 23.83 -11.21
C LEU A 66 -3.15 23.78 -12.68
N SER A 67 -3.29 24.88 -13.43
CA SER A 67 -2.84 24.97 -14.82
C SER A 67 -1.36 24.65 -14.97
N LEU A 68 -0.50 25.19 -14.10
CA LEU A 68 0.94 24.93 -14.15
C LEU A 68 1.29 23.48 -13.78
N LEU A 69 0.62 22.89 -12.79
CA LEU A 69 0.82 21.49 -12.43
C LEU A 69 0.38 20.55 -13.57
N LEU A 70 -0.74 20.84 -14.22
CA LEU A 70 -1.21 20.07 -15.37
C LEU A 70 -0.27 20.22 -16.58
N GLN A 71 0.26 21.41 -16.81
CA GLN A 71 1.30 21.63 -17.82
C GLN A 71 2.57 20.83 -17.48
N LEU A 72 2.99 20.77 -16.21
CA LEU A 72 4.11 19.93 -15.79
C LEU A 72 3.86 18.45 -16.08
N ALA A 73 2.64 17.94 -15.85
CA ALA A 73 2.28 16.57 -16.20
C ALA A 73 2.39 16.31 -17.72
N GLN A 74 1.96 17.28 -18.54
CA GLN A 74 2.08 17.21 -20.01
C GLN A 74 3.55 17.22 -20.45
N GLU A 75 4.36 18.15 -19.96
CA GLU A 75 5.80 18.24 -20.25
C GLU A 75 6.59 17.02 -19.73
N SER A 76 6.05 16.30 -18.74
CA SER A 76 6.60 15.02 -18.23
C SER A 76 6.27 13.82 -19.12
N GLY A 77 5.45 13.99 -20.16
CA GLY A 77 5.01 12.87 -20.99
C GLY A 77 4.10 11.89 -20.25
N LEU A 78 3.36 12.34 -19.21
CA LEU A 78 2.54 11.46 -18.37
C LEU A 78 1.58 10.59 -19.19
N ARG A 79 0.91 11.17 -20.20
CA ARG A 79 -0.03 10.41 -21.05
C ARG A 79 0.67 9.26 -21.78
N ALA A 80 1.85 9.51 -22.34
CA ALA A 80 2.61 8.50 -23.06
C ALA A 80 3.08 7.36 -22.15
N GLN A 81 3.43 7.68 -20.90
CA GLN A 81 3.82 6.68 -19.89
C GLN A 81 2.62 5.86 -19.41
N ILE A 82 1.46 6.49 -19.21
CA ILE A 82 0.19 5.77 -18.95
C ILE A 82 -0.07 4.79 -20.10
N ASP A 83 -0.05 5.26 -21.34
CA ASP A 83 -0.30 4.39 -22.48
C ASP A 83 0.73 3.26 -22.61
N ALA A 84 2.00 3.52 -22.26
CA ALA A 84 3.06 2.51 -22.23
C ALA A 84 2.80 1.42 -21.18
N MET A 85 2.38 1.80 -19.96
CA MET A 85 1.98 0.85 -18.92
C MET A 85 0.84 -0.05 -19.41
N PHE A 86 -0.24 0.54 -19.95
CA PHE A 86 -1.40 -0.22 -20.41
C PHE A 86 -1.16 -1.04 -21.68
N ARG A 87 -0.14 -0.71 -22.49
CA ARG A 87 0.30 -1.53 -23.62
C ARG A 87 1.19 -2.71 -23.23
N GLY A 88 1.70 -2.75 -22.00
CA GLY A 88 2.66 -3.76 -21.57
C GLY A 88 4.10 -3.48 -22.00
N ASP A 89 4.42 -2.21 -22.26
CA ASP A 89 5.80 -1.80 -22.54
C ASP A 89 6.69 -2.02 -21.31
N ALA A 90 7.98 -2.27 -21.52
CA ALA A 90 8.95 -2.50 -20.46
C ALA A 90 9.38 -1.19 -19.77
N ILE A 91 8.48 -0.59 -18.98
CA ILE A 91 8.68 0.69 -18.29
C ILE A 91 9.36 0.56 -16.91
N ASN A 92 9.50 -0.66 -16.38
CA ASN A 92 10.48 -0.95 -15.33
C ASN A 92 11.83 -1.12 -16.04
N VAL A 93 12.60 -0.04 -16.10
CA VAL A 93 13.77 0.09 -16.96
C VAL A 93 14.96 -0.66 -16.41
N SER A 94 15.12 -0.66 -15.08
CA SER A 94 16.30 -1.24 -14.43
C SER A 94 16.24 -2.77 -14.43
N GLU A 95 15.03 -3.34 -14.37
CA GLU A 95 14.82 -4.79 -14.49
C GLU A 95 14.40 -5.24 -15.90
N LYS A 96 14.16 -4.31 -16.83
CA LYS A 96 13.69 -4.55 -18.21
C LYS A 96 12.37 -5.34 -18.26
N ARG A 97 11.42 -4.95 -17.41
CA ARG A 97 10.12 -5.65 -17.27
C ARG A 97 8.96 -4.76 -17.65
N ALA A 98 7.90 -5.40 -18.14
CA ALA A 98 6.59 -4.77 -18.20
C ALA A 98 6.02 -4.55 -16.79
N VAL A 99 5.05 -3.64 -16.69
CA VAL A 99 4.33 -3.35 -15.46
C VAL A 99 2.85 -3.45 -15.77
N LEU A 100 2.24 -4.58 -15.40
CA LEU A 100 0.92 -4.97 -15.92
C LEU A 100 -0.05 -5.39 -14.83
N HIS A 101 0.06 -4.84 -13.61
CA HIS A 101 -0.92 -5.12 -12.55
C HIS A 101 -2.37 -4.81 -12.98
N THR A 102 -2.58 -3.83 -13.87
CA THR A 102 -3.89 -3.55 -14.48
C THR A 102 -4.46 -4.72 -15.31
N ALA A 103 -3.62 -5.61 -15.85
CA ALA A 103 -4.08 -6.81 -16.56
C ALA A 103 -4.71 -7.85 -15.61
N LEU A 104 -4.39 -7.82 -14.31
CA LEU A 104 -4.93 -8.75 -13.30
C LEU A 104 -6.42 -8.55 -13.05
N ARG A 105 -6.90 -7.31 -13.28
CA ARG A 105 -8.29 -6.90 -13.07
C ARG A 105 -9.03 -6.58 -14.36
N ALA A 106 -8.43 -6.86 -15.52
CA ALA A 106 -9.07 -6.61 -16.80
C ALA A 106 -10.28 -7.55 -17.05
N PRO A 107 -11.33 -7.08 -17.76
CA PRO A 107 -12.43 -7.91 -18.22
C PRO A 107 -11.95 -9.13 -19.04
N ARG A 108 -12.72 -10.22 -19.03
CA ARG A 108 -12.32 -11.49 -19.68
C ARG A 108 -12.10 -11.38 -21.18
N ASP A 109 -12.81 -10.47 -21.83
CA ASP A 109 -12.75 -10.17 -23.26
C ASP A 109 -11.70 -9.12 -23.63
N ALA A 110 -11.00 -8.55 -22.64
CA ALA A 110 -9.91 -7.60 -22.89
C ALA A 110 -8.73 -8.27 -23.62
N THR A 111 -8.02 -7.46 -24.39
CA THR A 111 -6.79 -7.86 -25.06
C THR A 111 -5.64 -6.98 -24.60
N ILE A 112 -4.71 -7.57 -23.84
CA ILE A 112 -3.50 -6.91 -23.36
C ILE A 112 -2.32 -7.79 -23.78
N LEU A 113 -1.46 -7.27 -24.65
CA LEU A 113 -0.37 -8.03 -25.22
C LEU A 113 0.90 -7.85 -24.39
N HIS A 114 1.54 -8.96 -24.04
CA HIS A 114 2.90 -8.98 -23.51
C HIS A 114 3.70 -9.98 -24.34
N GLU A 115 4.81 -9.53 -24.93
CA GLU A 115 5.65 -10.34 -25.83
C GLU A 115 4.86 -11.03 -26.97
N GLY A 116 3.83 -10.34 -27.49
CA GLY A 116 2.99 -10.85 -28.59
C GLY A 116 1.89 -11.82 -28.18
N ARG A 117 1.73 -12.14 -26.88
CA ARG A 117 0.67 -13.00 -26.34
C ARG A 117 -0.34 -12.19 -25.53
N ASN A 118 -1.63 -12.46 -25.70
CA ASN A 118 -2.65 -11.92 -24.80
C ASN A 118 -2.54 -12.60 -23.43
N VAL A 119 -2.27 -11.83 -22.37
CA VAL A 119 -2.10 -12.36 -21.00
C VAL A 119 -3.41 -12.53 -20.25
N VAL A 120 -4.49 -11.87 -20.69
CA VAL A 120 -5.79 -11.86 -20.00
C VAL A 120 -6.39 -13.27 -19.83
N PRO A 121 -6.36 -14.18 -20.84
CA PRO A 121 -6.85 -15.55 -20.64
C PRO A 121 -6.11 -16.31 -19.55
N ASP A 122 -4.78 -16.12 -19.43
CA ASP A 122 -3.98 -16.78 -18.39
C ASP A 122 -4.32 -16.23 -17.00
N VAL A 123 -4.58 -14.92 -16.88
CA VAL A 123 -5.11 -14.28 -15.66
C VAL A 123 -6.42 -14.91 -15.23
N HIS A 124 -7.41 -14.97 -16.13
CA HIS A 124 -8.72 -15.52 -15.82
C HIS A 124 -8.67 -17.02 -15.50
N ALA A 125 -7.79 -17.78 -16.13
CA ALA A 125 -7.57 -19.19 -15.79
C ALA A 125 -7.08 -19.38 -14.34
N VAL A 126 -6.17 -18.51 -13.87
CA VAL A 126 -5.75 -18.53 -12.45
C VAL A 126 -6.89 -18.11 -11.53
N LEU A 127 -7.63 -17.03 -11.87
CA LEU A 127 -8.78 -16.57 -11.07
C LEU A 127 -9.88 -17.63 -10.97
N ASP A 128 -10.14 -18.39 -12.04
CA ASP A 128 -11.11 -19.50 -12.04
C ASP A 128 -10.62 -20.64 -11.13
N ARG A 129 -9.35 -21.03 -11.23
CA ARG A 129 -8.77 -22.05 -10.32
C ARG A 129 -8.82 -21.62 -8.86
N MET A 130 -8.52 -20.34 -8.57
CA MET A 130 -8.66 -19.78 -7.23
C MET A 130 -10.11 -19.83 -6.76
N SER A 131 -11.06 -19.47 -7.63
CA SER A 131 -12.50 -19.46 -7.31
C SER A 131 -12.99 -20.87 -6.96
N ASP A 132 -12.64 -21.86 -7.78
CA ASP A 132 -12.98 -23.26 -7.55
C ASP A 132 -12.36 -23.78 -6.24
N PHE A 133 -11.08 -23.50 -6.02
CA PHE A 133 -10.41 -23.86 -4.78
C PHE A 133 -11.07 -23.23 -3.55
N SER A 134 -11.33 -21.92 -3.60
CA SER A 134 -11.99 -21.18 -2.52
C SER A 134 -13.39 -21.73 -2.24
N ASN A 135 -14.18 -22.06 -3.26
CA ASN A 135 -15.49 -22.65 -3.09
C ASN A 135 -15.44 -24.02 -2.39
N ARG A 136 -14.49 -24.89 -2.75
CA ARG A 136 -14.32 -26.19 -2.07
C ARG A 136 -13.89 -26.04 -0.62
N VAL A 137 -12.97 -25.11 -0.32
CA VAL A 137 -12.54 -24.87 1.07
C VAL A 137 -13.68 -24.30 1.90
N ARG A 138 -14.38 -23.30 1.39
CA ARG A 138 -15.48 -22.62 2.09
C ARG A 138 -16.68 -23.56 2.32
N SER A 139 -17.04 -24.39 1.35
CA SER A 139 -18.12 -25.39 1.50
C SER A 139 -17.75 -26.53 2.46
N GLY A 140 -16.46 -26.84 2.60
CA GLY A 140 -15.96 -27.98 3.37
C GLY A 140 -15.73 -29.24 2.55
N ASP A 141 -15.88 -29.16 1.22
CA ASP A 141 -15.52 -30.24 0.30
C ASP A 141 -14.01 -30.48 0.27
N TRP A 142 -13.21 -29.41 0.42
CA TRP A 142 -11.80 -29.54 0.71
C TRP A 142 -11.60 -29.87 2.19
N LYS A 143 -11.13 -31.08 2.45
CA LYS A 143 -10.89 -31.61 3.78
C LYS A 143 -9.39 -31.66 4.07
N GLY A 144 -9.05 -31.41 5.32
CA GLY A 144 -7.73 -31.73 5.85
C GLY A 144 -7.46 -33.24 5.79
N HIS A 145 -6.23 -33.62 6.09
CA HIS A 145 -5.75 -35.00 6.05
C HIS A 145 -6.61 -35.96 6.90
N SER A 146 -7.11 -35.49 8.05
CA SER A 146 -8.01 -36.27 8.94
C SER A 146 -9.45 -36.38 8.44
N GLY A 147 -9.80 -35.77 7.30
CA GLY A 147 -11.17 -35.67 6.81
C GLY A 147 -12.00 -34.55 7.43
N LYS A 148 -11.44 -33.75 8.35
CA LYS A 148 -12.10 -32.56 8.92
C LYS A 148 -12.18 -31.41 7.91
N ARG A 149 -13.19 -30.55 8.07
CA ARG A 149 -13.32 -29.30 7.30
C ARG A 149 -12.22 -28.32 7.72
N ILE A 150 -11.65 -27.61 6.75
CA ILE A 150 -10.75 -26.50 7.05
C ILE A 150 -11.54 -25.34 7.68
N ARG A 151 -11.07 -24.87 8.84
CA ARG A 151 -11.62 -23.72 9.56
C ARG A 151 -10.61 -22.58 9.67
N ASN A 152 -9.32 -22.90 9.64
CA ASN A 152 -8.27 -21.93 9.86
C ASN A 152 -7.43 -21.80 8.59
N VAL A 153 -7.12 -20.58 8.20
CA VAL A 153 -6.25 -20.27 7.07
C VAL A 153 -5.14 -19.35 7.55
N ILE A 154 -3.90 -19.76 7.31
CA ILE A 154 -2.70 -18.95 7.60
C ILE A 154 -2.02 -18.61 6.29
N ASN A 155 -1.96 -17.32 5.96
CA ASN A 155 -1.08 -16.82 4.90
C ASN A 155 0.33 -16.64 5.46
N ILE A 156 1.33 -17.20 4.78
CA ILE A 156 2.75 -17.02 5.10
C ILE A 156 3.39 -16.25 3.95
N GLY A 157 3.81 -15.01 4.20
CA GLY A 157 4.39 -14.13 3.20
C GLY A 157 4.91 -12.86 3.85
N ILE A 158 5.76 -12.08 3.18
CA ILE A 158 6.31 -10.83 3.72
C ILE A 158 6.22 -9.70 2.67
N GLY A 159 6.14 -8.45 3.14
CA GLY A 159 6.03 -7.27 2.28
C GLY A 159 4.79 -7.36 1.40
N GLY A 160 4.98 -7.34 0.07
CA GLY A 160 3.87 -7.36 -0.88
C GLY A 160 3.03 -8.64 -0.86
N SER A 161 3.61 -9.75 -0.38
CA SER A 161 2.91 -11.04 -0.21
C SER A 161 2.10 -11.14 1.10
N ASP A 162 2.05 -10.05 1.87
CA ASP A 162 1.36 -9.97 3.16
C ASP A 162 0.55 -8.69 3.34
N LEU A 163 1.18 -7.51 3.18
CA LEU A 163 0.59 -6.21 3.49
C LEU A 163 -0.71 -5.95 2.73
N GLY A 164 -0.76 -6.29 1.44
CA GLY A 164 -2.00 -6.25 0.65
C GLY A 164 -3.05 -7.22 1.21
N PRO A 165 -2.79 -8.54 1.21
CA PRO A 165 -3.71 -9.55 1.74
C PRO A 165 -4.28 -9.25 3.14
N VAL A 166 -3.44 -8.89 4.12
CA VAL A 166 -3.89 -8.58 5.49
C VAL A 166 -4.72 -7.29 5.52
N MET A 167 -4.34 -6.29 4.72
CA MET A 167 -5.12 -5.06 4.59
C MET A 167 -6.50 -5.33 4.01
N ALA A 168 -6.60 -6.06 2.89
CA ALA A 168 -7.88 -6.35 2.27
C ALA A 168 -8.77 -7.26 3.13
N TYR A 169 -8.19 -8.24 3.84
CA TYR A 169 -8.93 -9.04 4.79
C TYR A 169 -9.52 -8.18 5.92
N GLU A 170 -8.73 -7.30 6.55
CA GLU A 170 -9.24 -6.44 7.62
C GLU A 170 -10.27 -5.43 7.09
N ALA A 171 -10.03 -4.83 5.93
CA ALA A 171 -10.92 -3.88 5.27
C ALA A 171 -12.28 -4.50 4.92
N LEU A 172 -12.28 -5.74 4.43
CA LEU A 172 -13.46 -6.46 3.97
C LEU A 172 -13.95 -7.50 4.97
N LYS A 173 -13.48 -7.43 6.22
CA LYS A 173 -13.82 -8.37 7.28
C LYS A 173 -15.32 -8.49 7.48
N HIS A 174 -16.09 -7.42 7.28
CA HIS A 174 -17.56 -7.45 7.31
C HIS A 174 -18.16 -8.51 6.36
N TYR A 175 -17.57 -8.71 5.18
CA TYR A 175 -18.00 -9.65 4.15
C TYR A 175 -17.37 -11.04 4.27
N SER A 176 -16.52 -11.26 5.28
CA SER A 176 -15.85 -12.54 5.48
C SER A 176 -16.78 -13.62 6.04
N ASP A 177 -16.50 -14.88 5.70
CA ASP A 177 -17.14 -16.03 6.36
C ASP A 177 -16.66 -16.11 7.81
N ARG A 178 -17.56 -15.79 8.75
CA ARG A 178 -17.28 -15.75 10.19
C ARG A 178 -17.10 -17.12 10.83
N ALA A 179 -17.40 -18.20 10.10
CA ALA A 179 -17.14 -19.56 10.55
C ALA A 179 -15.67 -19.99 10.35
N MET A 180 -14.86 -19.16 9.69
CA MET A 180 -13.45 -19.39 9.41
C MET A 180 -12.57 -18.34 10.09
N THR A 181 -11.37 -18.75 10.50
CA THR A 181 -10.34 -17.91 11.10
C THR A 181 -9.22 -17.68 10.09
N PHE A 182 -8.85 -16.42 9.88
CA PHE A 182 -7.74 -16.03 9.00
C PHE A 182 -6.65 -15.34 9.82
N ARG A 183 -5.41 -15.78 9.63
CA ARG A 183 -4.20 -15.20 10.23
C ARG A 183 -3.09 -15.04 9.19
N PHE A 184 -2.15 -14.17 9.50
CA PHE A 184 -1.10 -13.73 8.59
C PHE A 184 0.22 -13.80 9.35
N VAL A 185 1.17 -14.57 8.83
CA VAL A 185 2.51 -14.74 9.40
C VAL A 185 3.51 -14.17 8.41
N SER A 186 4.26 -13.18 8.86
CA SER A 186 5.16 -12.40 8.01
C SER A 186 6.57 -12.31 8.57
N ASN A 187 6.71 -12.04 9.87
CA ASN A 187 8.00 -11.82 10.51
C ASN A 187 8.73 -13.15 10.72
N VAL A 188 10.06 -13.15 10.60
CA VAL A 188 10.91 -14.31 10.95
C VAL A 188 11.09 -14.47 12.47
N ASP A 189 10.71 -13.45 13.23
CA ASP A 189 10.53 -13.59 14.68
C ASP A 189 9.56 -14.74 14.99
N GLY A 190 10.06 -15.75 15.70
CA GLY A 190 9.31 -16.98 16.01
C GLY A 190 8.02 -16.71 16.79
N THR A 191 7.89 -15.55 17.46
CA THR A 191 6.64 -15.14 18.10
C THR A 191 5.48 -15.02 17.10
N ASP A 192 5.73 -14.51 15.88
CA ASP A 192 4.65 -14.28 14.90
C ASP A 192 3.98 -15.60 14.49
N PHE A 193 4.79 -16.62 14.17
CA PHE A 193 4.27 -17.96 13.92
C PHE A 193 3.65 -18.61 15.16
N SER A 194 4.33 -18.52 16.32
CA SER A 194 3.89 -19.19 17.56
C SER A 194 2.52 -18.69 18.04
N GLU A 195 2.31 -17.37 18.02
CA GLU A 195 1.02 -16.75 18.35
C GLU A 195 -0.04 -17.06 17.29
N ALA A 196 0.35 -17.11 16.02
CA ALA A 196 -0.58 -17.44 14.94
C ALA A 196 -1.15 -18.87 15.04
N VAL A 197 -0.47 -19.81 15.68
CA VAL A 197 -0.93 -21.21 15.78
C VAL A 197 -1.38 -21.65 17.18
N CYS A 198 -1.25 -20.79 18.20
CA CYS A 198 -1.33 -21.18 19.61
C CYS A 198 -2.64 -21.87 20.03
N ASP A 199 -3.75 -21.52 19.39
CA ASP A 199 -5.12 -21.98 19.68
C ASP A 199 -5.76 -22.71 18.48
N LEU A 200 -4.98 -23.09 17.46
CA LEU A 200 -5.51 -23.71 16.25
C LEU A 200 -5.36 -25.24 16.25
N ASP A 201 -6.37 -25.94 15.71
CA ASP A 201 -6.28 -27.37 15.40
C ASP A 201 -5.53 -27.57 14.05
N PRO A 202 -4.35 -28.22 14.03
CA PRO A 202 -3.63 -28.52 12.79
C PRO A 202 -4.48 -29.29 11.77
N ALA A 203 -5.37 -30.17 12.23
CA ALA A 203 -6.21 -31.00 11.38
C ALA A 203 -7.31 -30.20 10.66
N GLU A 204 -7.55 -28.94 11.04
CA GLU A 204 -8.49 -28.00 10.43
C GLU A 204 -7.79 -26.76 9.83
N THR A 205 -6.45 -26.76 9.75
CA THR A 205 -5.67 -25.58 9.36
C THR A 205 -5.04 -25.72 7.97
N LEU A 206 -5.27 -24.75 7.10
CA LEU A 206 -4.65 -24.62 5.78
C LEU A 206 -3.58 -23.52 5.81
N PHE A 207 -2.41 -23.81 5.25
CA PHE A 207 -1.34 -22.84 5.04
C PHE A 207 -1.24 -22.46 3.56
N ILE A 208 -1.13 -21.15 3.30
CA ILE A 208 -0.87 -20.57 1.98
C ILE A 208 0.53 -19.99 2.02
N VAL A 209 1.47 -20.59 1.29
CA VAL A 209 2.85 -20.08 1.21
C VAL A 209 2.98 -19.15 0.02
N SER A 210 3.08 -17.86 0.30
CA SER A 210 3.04 -16.76 -0.69
C SER A 210 4.43 -16.17 -0.86
N SER A 211 5.12 -16.55 -1.94
CA SER A 211 6.44 -16.00 -2.29
C SER A 211 6.71 -16.14 -3.79
N LYS A 212 7.03 -15.01 -4.44
CA LYS A 212 7.37 -14.96 -5.87
C LYS A 212 8.49 -15.95 -6.21
N THR A 213 9.61 -15.84 -5.50
CA THR A 213 10.79 -16.68 -5.76
C THR A 213 10.74 -18.03 -5.06
N PHE A 214 9.89 -18.17 -4.03
CA PHE A 214 9.83 -19.31 -3.12
C PHE A 214 11.15 -19.59 -2.39
N THR A 215 11.98 -18.54 -2.23
CA THR A 215 13.31 -18.59 -1.61
C THR A 215 13.51 -17.50 -0.57
N THR A 216 12.52 -16.62 -0.35
CA THR A 216 12.57 -15.56 0.66
C THR A 216 12.84 -16.17 2.04
N LEU A 217 13.92 -15.75 2.69
CA LEU A 217 14.43 -16.37 3.91
C LEU A 217 13.35 -16.46 5.00
N GLU A 218 12.69 -15.33 5.28
CA GLU A 218 11.66 -15.21 6.31
C GLU A 218 10.46 -16.11 6.00
N THR A 219 9.94 -16.05 4.77
CA THR A 219 8.80 -16.87 4.33
C THR A 219 9.12 -18.36 4.38
N MET A 220 10.31 -18.78 3.95
CA MET A 220 10.69 -20.19 3.93
C MET A 220 10.99 -20.74 5.32
N ALA A 221 11.58 -19.93 6.21
CA ALA A 221 11.74 -20.29 7.62
C ALA A 221 10.36 -20.52 8.27
N ASN A 222 9.41 -19.61 8.05
CA ASN A 222 8.05 -19.77 8.58
C ASN A 222 7.29 -20.95 7.94
N ALA A 223 7.44 -21.19 6.64
CA ALA A 223 6.85 -22.34 5.97
C ALA A 223 7.40 -23.67 6.50
N GLN A 224 8.71 -23.73 6.78
CA GLN A 224 9.33 -24.90 7.42
C GLN A 224 8.84 -25.09 8.86
N SER A 225 8.70 -24.02 9.64
CA SER A 225 8.11 -24.07 10.98
C SER A 225 6.65 -24.55 10.95
N ALA A 226 5.85 -24.07 9.99
CA ALA A 226 4.49 -24.53 9.75
C ALA A 226 4.44 -26.02 9.39
N ARG A 227 5.34 -26.47 8.52
CA ARG A 227 5.47 -27.89 8.16
C ARG A 227 5.81 -28.72 9.39
N ALA A 228 6.80 -28.30 10.18
CA ALA A 228 7.20 -29.00 11.40
C ALA A 228 6.06 -29.07 12.44
N TRP A 229 5.37 -27.95 12.67
CA TRP A 229 4.23 -27.87 13.59
C TRP A 229 3.09 -28.81 13.20
N MET A 230 2.73 -28.85 11.91
CA MET A 230 1.71 -29.77 11.41
C MET A 230 2.16 -31.23 11.54
N MET A 231 3.38 -31.55 11.10
CA MET A 231 3.90 -32.92 11.08
C MET A 231 4.01 -33.52 12.48
N ALA A 232 4.39 -32.72 13.48
CA ALA A 232 4.43 -33.15 14.88
C ALA A 232 3.05 -33.62 15.37
N GLN A 233 1.98 -32.99 14.89
CA GLN A 233 0.61 -33.25 15.34
C GLN A 233 -0.10 -34.32 14.50
N LEU A 234 0.29 -34.47 13.23
CA LEU A 234 -0.19 -35.55 12.34
C LEU A 234 0.64 -36.84 12.44
N LYS A 235 1.48 -36.98 13.48
CA LYS A 235 2.33 -38.17 13.74
C LYS A 235 3.25 -38.54 12.57
N GLY A 236 3.69 -37.55 11.79
CA GLY A 236 4.69 -37.74 10.75
C GLY A 236 4.18 -38.22 9.39
N ASP A 237 2.87 -38.19 9.11
CA ASP A 237 2.35 -38.57 7.78
C ASP A 237 2.54 -37.44 6.74
N GLU A 238 3.53 -37.60 5.86
CA GLU A 238 3.85 -36.63 4.81
C GLU A 238 2.72 -36.45 3.78
N ALA A 239 1.82 -37.43 3.64
CA ALA A 239 0.66 -37.29 2.75
C ALA A 239 -0.29 -36.16 3.20
N GLY A 240 -0.18 -35.70 4.45
CA GLY A 240 -0.92 -34.56 4.97
C GLY A 240 -0.53 -33.22 4.32
N ILE A 241 0.70 -33.08 3.84
CA ILE A 241 1.21 -31.81 3.29
C ILE A 241 0.36 -31.36 2.10
N ALA A 242 0.05 -32.27 1.17
CA ALA A 242 -0.73 -31.96 -0.02
C ALA A 242 -2.19 -31.52 0.26
N LYS A 243 -2.70 -31.71 1.48
CA LYS A 243 -4.05 -31.30 1.90
C LYS A 243 -4.08 -30.02 2.71
N HIS A 244 -2.95 -29.65 3.30
CA HIS A 244 -2.86 -28.53 4.23
C HIS A 244 -1.89 -27.43 3.80
N PHE A 245 -1.19 -27.60 2.67
CA PHE A 245 -0.37 -26.56 2.07
C PHE A 245 -0.77 -26.30 0.62
N VAL A 246 -0.88 -25.02 0.27
CA VAL A 246 -0.93 -24.52 -1.10
C VAL A 246 0.14 -23.44 -1.30
N ALA A 247 0.54 -23.22 -2.54
CA ALA A 247 1.58 -22.25 -2.87
C ALA A 247 1.05 -21.15 -3.79
N VAL A 248 1.48 -19.92 -3.56
CA VAL A 248 1.33 -18.81 -4.51
C VAL A 248 2.73 -18.37 -4.91
N SER A 249 3.14 -18.70 -6.13
CA SER A 249 4.53 -18.54 -6.57
C SER A 249 4.66 -18.56 -8.09
N THR A 250 5.83 -18.21 -8.60
CA THR A 250 6.23 -18.44 -10.00
C THR A 250 7.24 -19.58 -10.14
N ASN A 251 7.69 -20.19 -9.03
CA ASN A 251 8.78 -21.16 -9.00
C ASN A 251 8.29 -22.59 -8.69
N ALA A 252 7.82 -23.31 -9.71
CA ALA A 252 7.29 -24.66 -9.56
C ALA A 252 8.33 -25.67 -9.01
N ALA A 253 9.62 -25.47 -9.29
CA ALA A 253 10.68 -26.37 -8.85
C ALA A 253 10.86 -26.33 -7.33
N GLU A 254 10.97 -25.14 -6.74
CA GLU A 254 11.09 -25.00 -5.27
C GLU A 254 9.79 -25.35 -4.54
N VAL A 255 8.62 -25.09 -5.14
CA VAL A 255 7.32 -25.54 -4.61
C VAL A 255 7.24 -27.07 -4.53
N THR A 256 7.65 -27.76 -5.60
CA THR A 256 7.68 -29.23 -5.64
C THR A 256 8.66 -29.79 -4.62
N LYS A 257 9.86 -29.19 -4.52
CA LYS A 257 10.89 -29.57 -3.55
C LYS A 257 10.45 -29.40 -2.10
N PHE A 258 9.57 -28.44 -1.81
CA PHE A 258 8.95 -28.29 -0.48
C PHE A 258 7.92 -29.38 -0.18
N GLY A 259 7.38 -30.05 -1.22
CA GLY A 259 6.39 -31.13 -1.10
C GLY A 259 4.96 -30.69 -1.38
N ILE A 260 4.74 -29.50 -1.92
CA ILE A 260 3.41 -29.06 -2.37
C ILE A 260 3.16 -29.57 -3.79
N ASP A 261 2.00 -30.19 -4.00
CA ASP A 261 1.54 -30.56 -5.34
C ASP A 261 1.38 -29.29 -6.20
N THR A 262 1.99 -29.26 -7.37
CA THR A 262 1.86 -28.14 -8.33
C THR A 262 0.41 -27.90 -8.77
N ALA A 263 -0.49 -28.89 -8.66
CA ALA A 263 -1.93 -28.68 -8.85
C ALA A 263 -2.53 -27.70 -7.81
N ASN A 264 -1.89 -27.59 -6.64
CA ASN A 264 -2.19 -26.65 -5.57
C ASN A 264 -1.28 -25.40 -5.59
N MET A 265 -0.57 -25.18 -6.70
CA MET A 265 0.17 -23.95 -6.95
C MET A 265 -0.67 -23.00 -7.80
N PHE A 266 -0.81 -21.76 -7.33
CA PHE A 266 -1.46 -20.67 -8.03
C PHE A 266 -0.38 -19.71 -8.55
N GLY A 267 -0.23 -19.66 -9.87
CA GLY A 267 0.80 -18.90 -10.54
C GLY A 267 0.49 -17.41 -10.65
N PHE A 268 1.53 -16.61 -10.82
CA PHE A 268 1.45 -15.23 -11.28
C PHE A 268 2.71 -14.89 -12.10
N TRP A 269 2.87 -13.63 -12.52
CA TRP A 269 3.88 -13.25 -13.52
C TRP A 269 4.94 -12.30 -12.96
N ASP A 270 6.06 -12.19 -13.68
CA ASP A 270 7.18 -11.34 -13.30
C ASP A 270 6.88 -9.84 -13.41
N TRP A 271 6.01 -9.43 -14.33
CA TRP A 271 5.46 -8.08 -14.47
C TRP A 271 4.51 -7.65 -13.35
N VAL A 272 4.20 -8.56 -12.41
CA VAL A 272 3.50 -8.23 -11.16
C VAL A 272 4.54 -7.87 -10.10
N GLY A 273 4.61 -6.59 -9.77
CA GLY A 273 5.41 -6.08 -8.65
C GLY A 273 4.79 -6.48 -7.30
N GLY A 274 5.61 -6.78 -6.29
CA GLY A 274 5.11 -7.30 -5.01
C GLY A 274 4.08 -6.38 -4.34
N ARG A 275 4.36 -5.08 -4.28
CA ARG A 275 3.45 -4.06 -3.70
C ARG A 275 2.20 -3.75 -4.56
N TYR A 276 2.10 -4.36 -5.74
CA TYR A 276 0.98 -4.27 -6.70
C TYR A 276 0.38 -5.66 -7.00
N SER A 277 0.48 -6.61 -6.06
CA SER A 277 0.17 -8.03 -6.32
C SER A 277 -1.11 -8.55 -5.69
N MET A 278 -1.77 -7.78 -4.82
CA MET A 278 -2.92 -8.24 -4.03
C MET A 278 -4.10 -8.72 -4.89
N ASP A 279 -4.27 -8.16 -6.08
CA ASP A 279 -5.28 -8.49 -7.09
C ASP A 279 -4.89 -9.69 -7.99
N SER A 280 -3.70 -10.28 -7.78
CA SER A 280 -3.27 -11.55 -8.38
C SER A 280 -3.62 -12.76 -7.49
N ALA A 281 -2.97 -13.91 -7.77
CA ALA A 281 -3.00 -15.08 -6.90
C ALA A 281 -2.57 -14.82 -5.45
N ILE A 282 -1.78 -13.76 -5.18
CA ILE A 282 -1.40 -13.36 -3.81
C ILE A 282 -2.66 -13.04 -2.97
N GLY A 283 -3.75 -12.59 -3.61
CA GLY A 283 -5.04 -12.37 -2.96
C GLY A 283 -5.83 -13.64 -2.62
N LEU A 284 -5.28 -14.85 -2.77
CA LEU A 284 -6.00 -16.11 -2.50
C LEU A 284 -6.57 -16.19 -1.08
N SER A 285 -5.82 -15.74 -0.08
CA SER A 285 -6.28 -15.67 1.31
C SER A 285 -7.48 -14.73 1.47
N THR A 286 -7.46 -13.59 0.78
CA THR A 286 -8.59 -12.65 0.71
C THR A 286 -9.80 -13.29 0.02
N MET A 287 -9.63 -13.94 -1.14
CA MET A 287 -10.72 -14.62 -1.85
C MET A 287 -11.34 -15.74 -1.00
N LEU A 288 -10.54 -16.50 -0.26
CA LEU A 288 -11.05 -17.48 0.70
C LEU A 288 -11.89 -16.84 1.80
N ALA A 289 -11.50 -15.67 2.29
CA ALA A 289 -12.22 -14.97 3.34
C ALA A 289 -13.57 -14.43 2.86
N ILE A 290 -13.60 -13.67 1.76
CA ILE A 290 -14.78 -12.93 1.31
C ILE A 290 -15.60 -13.67 0.23
N GLY A 291 -15.07 -14.75 -0.33
CA GLY A 291 -15.67 -15.52 -1.42
C GLY A 291 -15.31 -14.97 -2.82
N PRO A 292 -15.41 -15.80 -3.87
CA PRO A 292 -15.03 -15.40 -5.23
C PRO A 292 -15.81 -14.22 -5.80
N GLU A 293 -17.10 -14.10 -5.49
CA GLU A 293 -17.95 -13.00 -5.99
C GLU A 293 -17.48 -11.64 -5.47
N ASN A 294 -17.23 -11.53 -4.16
CA ASN A 294 -16.72 -10.31 -3.55
C ASN A 294 -15.29 -9.99 -4.02
N PHE A 295 -14.46 -11.01 -4.23
CA PHE A 295 -13.13 -10.80 -4.80
C PHE A 295 -13.21 -10.25 -6.23
N ARG A 296 -14.09 -10.81 -7.08
CA ARG A 296 -14.33 -10.27 -8.43
C ARG A 296 -14.93 -8.87 -8.40
N ALA A 297 -15.81 -8.55 -7.45
CA ALA A 297 -16.32 -7.20 -7.26
C ALA A 297 -15.20 -6.21 -6.89
N MET A 298 -14.24 -6.64 -6.06
CA MET A 298 -13.03 -5.87 -5.76
C MET A 298 -12.23 -5.60 -7.03
N LEU A 299 -11.94 -6.62 -7.84
CA LEU A 299 -11.26 -6.46 -9.14
C LEU A 299 -12.03 -5.51 -10.08
N GLY A 300 -13.36 -5.60 -10.12
CA GLY A 300 -14.18 -4.66 -10.89
C GLY A 300 -13.97 -3.21 -10.46
N GLY A 301 -13.89 -2.96 -9.15
CA GLY A 301 -13.58 -1.63 -8.61
C GLY A 301 -12.19 -1.12 -8.99
N PHE A 302 -11.17 -2.00 -8.96
CA PHE A 302 -9.84 -1.66 -9.46
C PHE A 302 -9.90 -1.23 -10.94
N HIS A 303 -10.57 -2.02 -11.77
CA HIS A 303 -10.70 -1.77 -13.20
C HIS A 303 -11.44 -0.46 -13.52
N GLU A 304 -12.50 -0.13 -12.77
CA GLU A 304 -13.20 1.16 -12.93
C GLU A 304 -12.25 2.36 -12.74
N MET A 305 -11.36 2.29 -11.76
CA MET A 305 -10.37 3.35 -11.53
C MET A 305 -9.22 3.31 -12.55
N ASP A 306 -8.86 2.13 -13.07
CA ASP A 306 -7.90 2.01 -14.17
C ASP A 306 -8.38 2.72 -15.42
N GLU A 307 -9.63 2.48 -15.82
CA GLU A 307 -10.20 3.11 -17.00
C GLU A 307 -10.37 4.62 -16.82
N HIS A 308 -10.76 5.06 -15.61
CA HIS A 308 -10.76 6.47 -15.25
C HIS A 308 -9.36 7.09 -15.43
N PHE A 309 -8.34 6.47 -14.82
CA PHE A 309 -6.97 6.95 -14.89
C PHE A 309 -6.45 6.99 -16.34
N ARG A 310 -6.74 5.94 -17.10
CA ARG A 310 -6.29 5.77 -18.48
C ARG A 310 -6.90 6.79 -19.43
N THR A 311 -8.16 7.16 -19.25
CA THR A 311 -8.93 7.88 -20.29
C THR A 311 -9.28 9.32 -19.92
N ALA A 312 -9.43 9.65 -18.63
CA ALA A 312 -9.84 10.98 -18.22
C ALA A 312 -8.76 12.04 -18.53
N PRO A 313 -9.14 13.26 -18.96
CA PRO A 313 -8.20 14.38 -19.06
C PRO A 313 -7.66 14.74 -17.66
N PHE A 314 -6.43 15.25 -17.58
CA PHE A 314 -5.72 15.35 -16.29
C PHE A 314 -6.39 16.28 -15.27
N ASP A 315 -7.14 17.28 -15.72
CA ASP A 315 -7.95 18.17 -14.88
C ASP A 315 -9.21 17.50 -14.31
N GLN A 316 -9.60 16.33 -14.84
CA GLN A 316 -10.71 15.48 -14.39
C GLN A 316 -10.22 14.10 -13.94
N ASN A 317 -8.92 13.94 -13.64
CA ASN A 317 -8.31 12.65 -13.35
C ASN A 317 -7.87 12.58 -11.89
N LEU A 318 -8.56 11.76 -11.10
CA LEU A 318 -8.39 11.69 -9.63
C LEU A 318 -6.95 11.32 -9.23
N PRO A 319 -6.36 10.21 -9.74
CA PRO A 319 -4.97 9.88 -9.43
C PRO A 319 -3.97 10.95 -9.88
N ALA A 320 -4.17 11.55 -11.06
CA ALA A 320 -3.24 12.55 -11.57
C ALA A 320 -3.24 13.82 -10.69
N LEU A 321 -4.42 14.30 -10.29
CA LEU A 321 -4.57 15.44 -9.39
C LEU A 321 -3.94 15.16 -8.03
N MET A 322 -4.19 13.99 -7.43
CA MET A 322 -3.59 13.62 -6.15
C MET A 322 -2.05 13.53 -6.23
N GLY A 323 -1.52 12.95 -7.31
CA GLY A 323 -0.08 12.88 -7.54
C GLY A 323 0.56 14.27 -7.69
N LEU A 324 -0.09 15.16 -8.43
CA LEU A 324 0.37 16.54 -8.62
C LEU A 324 0.32 17.38 -7.34
N LEU A 325 -0.71 17.19 -6.51
CA LEU A 325 -0.79 17.84 -5.20
C LEU A 325 0.31 17.34 -4.26
N SER A 326 0.58 16.03 -4.24
CA SER A 326 1.71 15.46 -3.48
C SER A 326 3.03 16.10 -3.91
N LEU A 327 3.27 16.20 -5.22
CA LEU A 327 4.45 16.85 -5.78
C LEU A 327 4.53 18.33 -5.39
N TRP A 328 3.42 19.07 -5.47
CA TRP A 328 3.33 20.48 -5.07
C TRP A 328 3.79 20.68 -3.63
N TYR A 329 3.32 19.83 -2.72
CA TYR A 329 3.70 19.92 -1.31
C TYR A 329 5.11 19.43 -1.03
N ASN A 330 5.52 18.33 -1.64
CA ASN A 330 6.84 17.77 -1.46
C ASN A 330 7.92 18.73 -1.96
N ASN A 331 7.83 19.16 -3.22
CA ASN A 331 8.93 19.87 -3.87
C ASN A 331 8.93 21.38 -3.68
N PHE A 332 7.76 22.01 -3.47
CA PHE A 332 7.70 23.47 -3.32
C PHE A 332 7.50 23.88 -1.87
N PHE A 333 6.59 23.23 -1.14
CA PHE A 333 6.41 23.49 0.29
C PHE A 333 7.43 22.77 1.20
N GLY A 334 8.19 21.80 0.67
CA GLY A 334 9.16 21.02 1.46
C GLY A 334 8.50 20.10 2.48
N ALA A 335 7.26 19.67 2.24
CA ALA A 335 6.54 18.77 3.12
C ALA A 335 7.04 17.34 2.96
N GLN A 336 7.81 16.86 3.94
CA GLN A 336 8.49 15.56 3.88
C GLN A 336 7.59 14.35 4.18
N THR A 337 6.36 14.57 4.64
CA THR A 337 5.48 13.49 5.10
C THR A 337 4.04 13.73 4.68
N VAL A 338 3.30 12.65 4.40
CA VAL A 338 1.86 12.66 4.12
C VAL A 338 1.14 11.76 5.12
N ALA A 339 0.09 12.26 5.75
CA ALA A 339 -0.74 11.47 6.65
C ALA A 339 -1.97 10.91 5.92
N VAL A 340 -2.23 9.61 6.01
CA VAL A 340 -3.45 8.97 5.50
C VAL A 340 -4.32 8.55 6.66
N LEU A 341 -5.50 9.15 6.75
CA LEU A 341 -6.34 9.18 7.95
C LEU A 341 -7.73 8.63 7.61
N PRO A 342 -7.89 7.29 7.53
CA PRO A 342 -9.18 6.69 7.21
C PRO A 342 -10.13 6.74 8.42
N TYR A 343 -11.28 7.38 8.27
CA TYR A 343 -12.37 7.37 9.24
C TYR A 343 -13.26 6.14 9.01
N GLN A 344 -12.61 4.98 9.09
CA GLN A 344 -13.18 3.65 8.95
C GLN A 344 -12.27 2.64 9.64
N GLN A 345 -12.73 2.04 10.74
CA GLN A 345 -11.91 1.16 11.57
C GLN A 345 -11.43 -0.09 10.83
N TYR A 346 -12.19 -0.60 9.85
CA TYR A 346 -11.74 -1.73 9.03
C TYR A 346 -10.50 -1.38 8.18
N LEU A 347 -10.25 -0.10 7.88
CA LEU A 347 -9.07 0.37 7.15
C LEU A 347 -7.83 0.57 8.05
N LYS A 348 -7.78 0.01 9.27
CA LYS A 348 -6.63 0.12 10.19
C LYS A 348 -5.28 -0.31 9.60
N ARG A 349 -5.26 -1.19 8.60
CA ARG A 349 -4.03 -1.61 7.90
C ARG A 349 -3.78 -0.88 6.59
N PHE A 350 -4.69 -0.01 6.16
CA PHE A 350 -4.55 0.74 4.91
C PHE A 350 -3.34 1.67 4.90
N PRO A 351 -3.04 2.46 5.96
CA PRO A 351 -1.81 3.25 6.00
C PRO A 351 -0.52 2.41 5.90
N ALA A 352 -0.49 1.24 6.53
CA ALA A 352 0.67 0.34 6.47
C ALA A 352 0.86 -0.29 5.07
N TYR A 353 -0.24 -0.60 4.37
CA TYR A 353 -0.18 -1.01 2.97
C TYR A 353 0.36 0.13 2.08
N LEU A 354 -0.17 1.35 2.26
CA LEU A 354 0.26 2.51 1.48
C LEU A 354 1.72 2.89 1.75
N GLN A 355 2.24 2.70 2.97
CA GLN A 355 3.67 2.88 3.26
C GLN A 355 4.55 2.10 2.28
N GLN A 356 4.26 0.82 2.07
CA GLN A 356 5.03 0.04 1.10
C GLN A 356 4.76 0.52 -0.32
N LEU A 357 3.49 0.69 -0.70
CA LEU A 357 3.12 1.10 -2.05
C LEU A 357 3.82 2.40 -2.47
N THR A 358 3.85 3.41 -1.60
CA THR A 358 4.40 4.73 -1.93
C THR A 358 5.91 4.79 -1.71
N MET A 359 6.41 4.38 -0.54
CA MET A 359 7.81 4.61 -0.14
C MET A 359 8.76 3.66 -0.87
N GLU A 360 8.38 2.39 -1.06
CA GLU A 360 9.22 1.43 -1.81
C GLU A 360 9.20 1.74 -3.32
N SER A 361 8.10 2.30 -3.84
CA SER A 361 8.05 2.75 -5.24
C SER A 361 8.89 3.99 -5.48
N ASN A 362 8.66 5.06 -4.71
CA ASN A 362 9.13 6.40 -5.05
C ASN A 362 10.26 6.93 -4.15
N GLY A 363 10.70 6.17 -3.14
CA GLY A 363 11.87 6.50 -2.31
C GLY A 363 13.19 6.27 -3.06
N LYS A 364 13.40 7.01 -4.16
CA LYS A 364 14.51 6.82 -5.11
C LYS A 364 15.35 8.10 -5.21
N HIS A 365 16.63 7.94 -5.55
CA HIS A 365 17.56 9.06 -5.72
C HIS A 365 18.22 9.08 -7.12
N VAL A 366 17.77 8.21 -8.03
CA VAL A 366 18.30 8.09 -9.40
C VAL A 366 17.14 8.06 -10.38
N THR A 367 17.26 8.80 -11.49
CA THR A 367 16.28 8.80 -12.58
C THR A 367 16.37 7.52 -13.42
N ILE A 368 15.39 7.28 -14.29
CA ILE A 368 15.37 6.16 -15.24
C ILE A 368 16.56 6.18 -16.21
N GLU A 369 17.17 7.34 -16.44
CA GLU A 369 18.40 7.50 -17.24
C GLU A 369 19.70 7.27 -16.43
N GLY A 370 19.60 7.01 -15.12
CA GLY A 370 20.76 6.76 -14.27
C GLY A 370 21.40 8.02 -13.68
N ALA A 371 20.75 9.19 -13.78
CA ALA A 371 21.25 10.44 -13.19
C ALA A 371 20.79 10.60 -11.73
N HIS A 372 21.65 11.12 -10.85
CA HIS A 372 21.24 11.45 -9.49
C HIS A 372 20.28 12.66 -9.50
N VAL A 373 19.19 12.58 -8.73
CA VAL A 373 18.21 13.67 -8.63
C VAL A 373 18.74 14.83 -7.77
N ASP A 374 18.32 16.06 -8.06
CA ASP A 374 18.63 17.28 -7.29
C ASP A 374 17.38 17.88 -6.60
N TYR A 375 16.41 17.02 -6.33
CA TYR A 375 15.12 17.29 -5.68
C TYR A 375 14.69 16.10 -4.82
N ASP A 376 13.82 16.35 -3.84
CA ASP A 376 13.20 15.30 -3.04
C ASP A 376 12.20 14.49 -3.88
N THR A 377 12.14 13.17 -3.66
CA THR A 377 11.20 12.25 -4.33
C THR A 377 10.08 11.81 -3.37
N GLY A 378 9.81 10.50 -3.23
CA GLY A 378 8.67 10.02 -2.45
C GLY A 378 8.69 10.46 -0.98
N PRO A 379 7.61 11.07 -0.46
CA PRO A 379 7.53 11.47 0.94
C PRO A 379 7.27 10.27 1.87
N ILE A 380 7.41 10.49 3.17
CA ILE A 380 7.11 9.49 4.19
C ILE A 380 5.60 9.41 4.40
N TYR A 381 4.99 8.28 4.07
CA TYR A 381 3.57 8.03 4.32
C TYR A 381 3.37 7.40 5.70
N TRP A 382 2.35 7.85 6.43
CA TRP A 382 2.02 7.29 7.74
C TRP A 382 0.56 7.58 8.10
N GLY A 383 0.05 6.99 9.18
CA GLY A 383 -1.29 7.31 9.68
C GLY A 383 -1.93 6.18 10.46
N GLU A 384 -3.08 6.51 11.05
CA GLU A 384 -3.95 5.61 11.82
C GLU A 384 -5.40 6.00 11.56
N PRO A 385 -6.38 5.09 11.76
CA PRO A 385 -7.78 5.44 11.64
C PRO A 385 -8.20 6.62 12.53
N GLY A 386 -9.11 7.43 12.00
CA GLY A 386 -9.90 8.35 12.81
C GLY A 386 -10.94 7.58 13.65
N THR A 387 -11.21 7.96 14.89
CA THR A 387 -10.70 9.15 15.61
C THR A 387 -9.42 8.87 16.42
N ASN A 388 -8.88 7.66 16.43
CA ASN A 388 -7.73 7.27 17.23
C ASN A 388 -6.51 8.18 16.99
N GLY A 389 -6.22 8.51 15.72
CA GLY A 389 -5.15 9.45 15.37
C GLY A 389 -5.28 10.82 16.03
N GLN A 390 -6.52 11.30 16.23
CA GLN A 390 -6.78 12.59 16.91
C GLN A 390 -6.25 12.61 18.34
N HIS A 391 -6.32 11.47 19.02
CA HIS A 391 -5.87 11.29 20.40
C HIS A 391 -4.44 10.74 20.50
N SER A 392 -3.68 10.80 19.41
CA SER A 392 -2.29 10.34 19.36
C SER A 392 -1.35 11.44 18.85
N PHE A 393 -1.53 11.90 17.62
CA PHE A 393 -0.54 12.74 16.92
C PHE A 393 -1.11 14.00 16.26
N TYR A 394 -2.43 14.21 16.28
CA TYR A 394 -3.02 15.41 15.68
C TYR A 394 -2.57 16.72 16.35
N GLN A 395 -2.12 16.67 17.61
CA GLN A 395 -1.44 17.80 18.26
C GLN A 395 -0.27 18.32 17.41
N LEU A 396 0.57 17.40 16.90
CA LEU A 396 1.69 17.74 16.03
C LEU A 396 1.20 18.22 14.66
N ILE A 397 0.16 17.59 14.11
CA ILE A 397 -0.40 18.03 12.82
C ILE A 397 -0.94 19.46 12.91
N HIS A 398 -1.58 19.85 14.01
CA HIS A 398 -2.22 21.16 14.19
C HIS A 398 -1.30 22.29 14.65
N GLN A 399 -0.40 22.02 15.60
CA GLN A 399 0.42 23.06 16.25
C GLN A 399 1.92 22.76 16.16
N GLY A 400 2.32 21.66 15.51
CA GLY A 400 3.72 21.35 15.27
C GLY A 400 4.34 22.24 14.19
N THR A 401 5.67 22.22 14.16
CA THR A 401 6.51 23.01 13.24
C THR A 401 6.69 22.36 11.87
N ARG A 402 6.04 21.22 11.62
CA ARG A 402 6.06 20.51 10.33
C ARG A 402 4.73 20.73 9.61
N LEU A 403 4.82 20.98 8.30
CA LEU A 403 3.65 20.95 7.42
C LEU A 403 3.41 19.51 6.97
N ILE A 404 2.21 19.01 7.25
CA ILE A 404 1.84 17.61 6.97
C ILE A 404 0.53 17.62 6.18
N PRO A 405 0.58 17.48 4.85
CA PRO A 405 -0.60 17.19 4.05
C PRO A 405 -1.31 15.93 4.53
N CYS A 406 -2.64 15.99 4.57
CA CYS A 406 -3.46 14.92 5.10
C CYS A 406 -4.51 14.47 4.08
N ASP A 407 -4.59 13.16 3.82
CA ASP A 407 -5.71 12.54 3.10
C ASP A 407 -6.69 11.97 4.12
N PHE A 408 -7.87 12.58 4.23
CA PHE A 408 -8.99 12.05 5.02
C PHE A 408 -9.86 11.17 4.13
N ILE A 409 -10.14 9.94 4.57
CA ILE A 409 -11.01 9.01 3.83
C ILE A 409 -12.24 8.71 4.68
N ALA A 410 -13.43 9.02 4.17
CA ALA A 410 -14.69 8.87 4.88
C ALA A 410 -15.75 8.14 4.06
N PHE A 411 -16.72 7.55 4.74
CA PHE A 411 -17.83 6.83 4.12
C PHE A 411 -19.17 7.42 4.58
N ALA A 412 -20.13 7.56 3.68
CA ALA A 412 -21.46 8.08 4.01
C ALA A 412 -22.27 7.09 4.87
N ARG A 413 -22.12 5.78 4.62
CA ARG A 413 -22.82 4.72 5.34
C ARG A 413 -21.85 3.83 6.11
N ASN A 414 -22.30 3.41 7.29
CA ASN A 414 -21.60 2.41 8.09
C ASN A 414 -21.91 0.98 7.63
N LEU A 415 -21.01 0.06 7.94
CA LEU A 415 -21.23 -1.39 7.77
C LEU A 415 -21.85 -2.03 9.02
N ASN A 416 -21.79 -1.34 10.17
CA ASN A 416 -22.28 -1.83 11.46
C ASN A 416 -23.14 -0.72 12.10
N PRO A 417 -24.46 -0.68 11.82
CA PRO A 417 -25.30 0.41 12.28
C PRO A 417 -25.48 0.39 13.79
N LEU A 418 -25.01 1.46 14.45
CA LEU A 418 -25.11 1.64 15.89
C LEU A 418 -25.49 3.08 16.22
N GLY A 419 -26.80 3.33 16.34
CA GLY A 419 -27.35 4.64 16.68
C GLY A 419 -26.75 5.78 15.86
N ARG A 420 -26.21 6.79 16.54
CA ARG A 420 -25.63 8.00 15.94
C ARG A 420 -24.12 7.95 15.73
N HIS A 421 -23.48 6.78 15.87
CA HIS A 421 -22.02 6.66 15.82
C HIS A 421 -21.44 7.13 14.48
N GLN A 422 -22.11 6.86 13.35
CA GLN A 422 -21.61 7.27 12.04
C GLN A 422 -21.55 8.79 11.91
N ASP A 423 -22.61 9.49 12.30
CA ASP A 423 -22.65 10.95 12.21
C ASP A 423 -21.59 11.59 13.13
N MET A 424 -21.37 11.03 14.32
CA MET A 424 -20.30 11.49 15.21
C MET A 424 -18.92 11.29 14.60
N LEU A 425 -18.69 10.16 13.92
CA LEU A 425 -17.43 9.88 13.22
C LEU A 425 -17.21 10.84 12.05
N VAL A 426 -18.24 11.06 11.23
CA VAL A 426 -18.15 11.94 10.05
C VAL A 426 -18.06 13.41 10.45
N ALA A 427 -18.75 13.85 11.51
CA ALA A 427 -18.61 15.21 12.05
C ALA A 427 -17.15 15.52 12.41
N ASN A 428 -16.41 14.53 12.91
CA ASN A 428 -14.98 14.65 13.18
C ASN A 428 -14.14 14.85 11.91
N VAL A 429 -14.48 14.20 10.79
CA VAL A 429 -13.78 14.42 9.50
C VAL A 429 -13.90 15.89 9.08
N PHE A 430 -15.14 16.37 9.06
CA PHE A 430 -15.43 17.74 8.61
C PHE A 430 -14.80 18.77 9.54
N ALA A 431 -14.97 18.61 10.86
CA ALA A 431 -14.36 19.50 11.85
C ALA A 431 -12.83 19.51 11.78
N GLN A 432 -12.18 18.35 11.59
CA GLN A 432 -10.71 18.29 11.53
C GLN A 432 -10.16 18.94 10.26
N THR A 433 -10.76 18.68 9.10
CA THR A 433 -10.32 19.31 7.85
C THR A 433 -10.57 20.82 7.86
N GLU A 434 -11.67 21.28 8.47
CA GLU A 434 -11.97 22.69 8.71
C GLU A 434 -10.95 23.34 9.65
N ALA A 435 -10.67 22.70 10.79
CA ALA A 435 -9.71 23.20 11.79
C ALA A 435 -8.29 23.31 11.21
N LEU A 436 -7.84 22.34 10.41
CA LEU A 436 -6.54 22.39 9.73
C LEU A 436 -6.46 23.56 8.74
N ALA A 437 -7.53 23.81 7.98
CA ALA A 437 -7.53 24.87 6.98
C ALA A 437 -7.59 26.26 7.61
N PHE A 438 -8.42 26.46 8.62
CA PHE A 438 -8.79 27.80 9.09
C PHE A 438 -8.17 28.18 10.44
N GLY A 439 -7.85 27.20 11.29
CA GLY A 439 -7.29 27.47 12.60
C GLY A 439 -8.17 28.37 13.47
N LYS A 440 -7.55 29.02 14.46
CA LYS A 440 -8.19 29.88 15.46
C LYS A 440 -7.26 31.04 15.81
N THR A 441 -7.74 32.25 15.58
CA THR A 441 -7.05 33.53 15.74
C THR A 441 -6.96 33.97 17.20
N VAL A 442 -6.11 34.98 17.46
CA VAL A 442 -5.97 35.58 18.79
C VAL A 442 -7.29 36.14 19.30
N GLU A 443 -8.03 36.81 18.42
CA GLU A 443 -9.32 37.44 18.72
C GLU A 443 -10.36 36.39 19.09
N GLU A 444 -10.44 35.29 18.33
CA GLU A 444 -11.33 34.16 18.61
C GLU A 444 -10.97 33.49 19.95
N VAL A 445 -9.68 33.26 20.22
CA VAL A 445 -9.23 32.66 21.50
C VAL A 445 -9.54 33.58 22.69
N LYS A 446 -9.35 34.89 22.55
CA LYS A 446 -9.66 35.87 23.61
C LYS A 446 -11.16 35.99 23.86
N ALA A 447 -11.98 35.93 22.81
CA ALA A 447 -13.44 35.96 22.92
C ALA A 447 -14.02 34.78 23.72
N GLU A 448 -13.31 33.65 23.78
CA GLU A 448 -13.66 32.50 24.64
C GLU A 448 -13.33 32.72 26.14
N GLY A 449 -12.83 33.89 26.53
CA GLY A 449 -12.42 34.18 27.91
C GLY A 449 -11.06 33.60 28.29
N THR A 450 -10.21 33.30 27.32
CA THR A 450 -8.83 32.80 27.57
C THR A 450 -7.98 33.89 28.21
N PRO A 451 -7.32 33.63 29.36
CA PRO A 451 -6.34 34.55 29.93
C PRO A 451 -5.18 34.82 28.97
N ASP A 452 -4.68 36.07 28.93
CA ASP A 452 -3.67 36.50 27.94
C ASP A 452 -2.43 35.60 27.87
N TRP A 453 -1.95 35.08 29.01
CA TRP A 453 -0.78 34.19 29.05
C TRP A 453 -1.01 32.84 28.35
N LEU A 454 -2.26 32.37 28.30
CA LEU A 454 -2.63 31.09 27.70
C LEU A 454 -2.98 31.23 26.21
N VAL A 455 -3.27 32.45 25.75
CA VAL A 455 -3.67 32.72 24.36
C VAL A 455 -2.69 32.11 23.35
N PRO A 456 -1.36 32.33 23.43
CA PRO A 456 -0.41 31.78 22.44
C PRO A 456 -0.44 30.25 22.33
N HIS A 457 -0.76 29.55 23.42
CA HIS A 457 -0.82 28.08 23.46
C HIS A 457 -2.13 27.53 22.88
N ARG A 458 -3.18 28.34 22.79
CA ARG A 458 -4.49 27.98 22.25
C ARG A 458 -4.70 28.47 20.81
N LEU A 459 -3.70 29.12 20.20
CA LEU A 459 -3.73 29.52 18.80
C LEU A 459 -3.61 28.30 17.89
N PHE A 460 -4.36 28.32 16.81
CA PHE A 460 -4.21 27.36 15.72
C PHE A 460 -3.92 28.18 14.47
N GLU A 461 -2.72 28.04 13.91
CA GLU A 461 -2.29 28.85 12.77
C GLU A 461 -3.14 28.58 11.52
N GLY A 462 -3.79 27.41 11.43
CA GLY A 462 -4.49 26.99 10.23
C GLY A 462 -3.55 26.78 9.05
N ASN A 463 -4.05 27.01 7.84
CA ASN A 463 -3.30 26.92 6.59
C ASN A 463 -2.61 25.56 6.32
N ARG A 464 -3.11 24.49 6.95
CA ARG A 464 -2.58 23.13 6.84
C ARG A 464 -3.44 22.36 5.84
N PRO A 465 -2.83 21.76 4.80
CA PRO A 465 -3.57 21.25 3.66
C PRO A 465 -4.19 19.89 3.92
N SER A 466 -5.35 19.66 3.33
CA SER A 466 -6.00 18.35 3.35
C SER A 466 -6.78 18.07 2.07
N ASN A 467 -6.82 16.80 1.70
CA ASN A 467 -7.81 16.22 0.81
C ASN A 467 -8.86 15.48 1.62
N THR A 468 -10.12 15.54 1.20
CA THR A 468 -11.20 14.70 1.75
C THR A 468 -11.74 13.83 0.64
N LEU A 469 -11.54 12.52 0.77
CA LEU A 469 -12.11 11.49 -0.07
C LEU A 469 -13.36 10.95 0.60
N MET A 470 -14.50 11.04 -0.07
CA MET A 470 -15.78 10.53 0.43
C MET A 470 -16.35 9.49 -0.53
N LEU A 471 -16.74 8.34 0.03
CA LEU A 471 -17.37 7.23 -0.69
C LEU A 471 -18.70 6.87 -0.02
N GLU A 472 -19.57 6.14 -0.72
CA GLU A 472 -20.86 5.75 -0.13
C GLU A 472 -20.71 4.71 0.99
N THR A 473 -20.01 3.61 0.74
CA THR A 473 -19.84 2.47 1.66
C THR A 473 -18.55 1.73 1.33
N LEU A 474 -17.85 1.18 2.34
CA LEU A 474 -16.67 0.34 2.11
C LEU A 474 -17.09 -1.05 1.62
N THR A 475 -17.42 -1.16 0.34
CA THR A 475 -17.65 -2.44 -0.36
C THR A 475 -16.34 -3.01 -0.91
N PRO A 476 -16.30 -4.28 -1.36
CA PRO A 476 -15.14 -4.82 -2.07
C PRO A 476 -14.73 -3.95 -3.27
N ALA A 477 -15.69 -3.51 -4.09
CA ALA A 477 -15.43 -2.60 -5.21
C ALA A 477 -14.88 -1.24 -4.74
N ALA A 478 -15.41 -0.67 -3.65
CA ALA A 478 -14.91 0.59 -3.10
C ALA A 478 -13.45 0.48 -2.62
N LEU A 479 -13.07 -0.65 -2.01
CA LEU A 479 -11.68 -0.91 -1.65
C LEU A 479 -10.78 -0.98 -2.90
N GLY A 480 -11.20 -1.72 -3.93
CA GLY A 480 -10.44 -1.82 -5.18
C GLY A 480 -10.19 -0.46 -5.83
N LYS A 481 -11.21 0.40 -5.86
CA LYS A 481 -11.11 1.78 -6.36
C LYS A 481 -10.12 2.61 -5.56
N LEU A 482 -10.17 2.53 -4.23
CA LEU A 482 -9.27 3.25 -3.34
C LEU A 482 -7.81 2.82 -3.54
N VAL A 483 -7.56 1.51 -3.66
CA VAL A 483 -6.20 1.01 -3.88
C VAL A 483 -5.67 1.47 -5.25
N ALA A 484 -6.43 1.24 -6.33
CA ALA A 484 -6.07 1.69 -7.67
C ALA A 484 -5.81 3.20 -7.77
N LEU A 485 -6.59 4.01 -7.03
CA LEU A 485 -6.40 5.45 -6.95
C LEU A 485 -4.98 5.80 -6.45
N TYR A 486 -4.53 5.14 -5.38
CA TYR A 486 -3.19 5.35 -4.85
C TYR A 486 -2.09 4.73 -5.73
N GLU A 487 -2.32 3.56 -6.34
CA GLU A 487 -1.37 2.96 -7.30
C GLU A 487 -1.05 3.94 -8.45
N HIS A 488 -2.09 4.52 -9.04
CA HIS A 488 -1.94 5.46 -10.16
C HIS A 488 -1.45 6.85 -9.73
N SER A 489 -1.74 7.27 -8.49
CA SER A 489 -1.16 8.50 -7.91
C SER A 489 0.35 8.35 -7.70
N VAL A 490 0.79 7.20 -7.20
CA VAL A 490 2.22 6.86 -7.06
C VAL A 490 2.91 6.82 -8.42
N PHE A 491 2.28 6.20 -9.42
CA PHE A 491 2.79 6.19 -10.79
C PHE A 491 2.91 7.59 -11.38
N THR A 492 1.90 8.44 -11.20
CA THR A 492 1.93 9.85 -11.65
C THR A 492 3.14 10.58 -11.08
N GLN A 493 3.38 10.44 -9.77
CA GLN A 493 4.51 11.06 -9.09
C GLN A 493 5.85 10.54 -9.65
N GLY A 494 5.99 9.22 -9.81
CA GLY A 494 7.21 8.60 -10.33
C GLY A 494 7.57 9.04 -11.73
N VAL A 495 6.57 9.14 -12.62
CA VAL A 495 6.75 9.64 -13.99
C VAL A 495 7.25 11.08 -14.01
N ILE A 496 6.67 11.96 -13.18
CA ILE A 496 7.10 13.37 -13.16
C ILE A 496 8.51 13.51 -12.59
N TRP A 497 8.84 12.77 -11.53
CA TRP A 497 10.19 12.67 -10.98
C TRP A 497 11.18 11.92 -11.87
N GLN A 498 10.71 11.33 -12.98
CA GLN A 498 11.53 10.53 -13.90
C GLN A 498 12.26 9.38 -13.18
N ILE A 499 11.65 8.76 -12.18
CA ILE A 499 12.21 7.63 -11.42
C ILE A 499 11.50 6.32 -11.78
N ASP A 500 12.16 5.19 -11.54
CA ASP A 500 11.53 3.88 -11.69
C ASP A 500 10.71 3.54 -10.44
N SER A 501 9.38 3.59 -10.54
CA SER A 501 8.47 3.26 -9.42
C SER A 501 8.35 1.76 -9.14
N PHE A 502 8.98 0.90 -9.94
CA PHE A 502 8.67 -0.53 -10.00
C PHE A 502 9.83 -1.43 -9.58
N ASP A 503 11.05 -0.90 -9.52
CA ASP A 503 12.20 -1.57 -8.91
C ASP A 503 12.30 -1.35 -7.38
N GLN A 504 13.25 -2.02 -6.73
CA GLN A 504 13.54 -1.88 -5.29
C GLN A 504 14.98 -2.26 -4.91
N TRP A 505 15.99 -1.83 -5.67
CA TRP A 505 17.41 -2.20 -5.42
C TRP A 505 17.92 -1.89 -4.00
N GLY A 506 17.33 -0.89 -3.33
CA GLY A 506 17.71 -0.48 -1.99
C GLY A 506 17.57 -1.56 -0.89
N VAL A 507 16.84 -2.65 -1.14
CA VAL A 507 16.63 -3.72 -0.14
C VAL A 507 17.71 -4.81 -0.16
N GLU A 508 18.60 -4.83 -1.16
CA GLU A 508 19.52 -5.95 -1.38
C GLU A 508 20.70 -5.98 -0.39
N LEU A 509 21.28 -4.82 -0.08
CA LEU A 509 22.46 -4.73 0.78
C LEU A 509 22.23 -5.34 2.16
N GLY A 510 21.07 -5.03 2.77
CA GLY A 510 20.68 -5.59 4.06
C GLY A 510 20.58 -7.13 4.02
N LYS A 511 20.02 -7.69 2.95
CA LYS A 511 19.90 -9.16 2.77
C LYS A 511 21.27 -9.84 2.67
N VAL A 512 22.18 -9.28 1.88
CA VAL A 512 23.56 -9.81 1.72
C VAL A 512 24.32 -9.75 3.05
N LEU A 513 24.22 -8.63 3.78
CA LEU A 513 24.89 -8.47 5.07
C LEU A 513 24.31 -9.44 6.12
N ALA A 514 22.99 -9.61 6.18
CA ALA A 514 22.34 -10.56 7.08
C ALA A 514 22.79 -12.01 6.81
N GLN A 515 22.85 -12.43 5.54
CA GLN A 515 23.35 -13.76 5.15
C GLN A 515 24.80 -13.99 5.55
N ARG A 516 25.64 -12.94 5.52
CA ARG A 516 27.03 -13.01 5.98
C ARG A 516 27.15 -13.10 7.50
N ILE A 517 26.27 -12.40 8.24
CA ILE A 517 26.29 -12.36 9.71
C ILE A 517 25.70 -13.64 10.33
N LEU A 518 24.66 -14.22 9.72
CA LEU A 518 23.94 -15.36 10.30
C LEU A 518 24.85 -16.54 10.70
N PRO A 519 25.76 -17.06 9.86
CA PRO A 519 26.69 -18.13 10.25
C PRO A 519 27.61 -17.74 11.41
N GLN A 520 27.94 -16.45 11.55
CA GLN A 520 28.76 -15.95 12.65
C GLN A 520 27.97 -15.92 13.97
N LEU A 521 26.65 -15.73 13.94
CA LEU A 521 25.80 -15.82 15.13
C LEU A 521 25.52 -17.27 15.54
N GLU A 522 25.49 -18.19 14.57
CA GLU A 522 25.19 -19.61 14.77
C GLU A 522 26.42 -20.47 15.07
N SER A 523 27.62 -20.00 14.71
CA SER A 523 28.86 -20.76 14.92
C SER A 523 29.02 -21.21 16.37
N ALA A 524 29.30 -22.49 16.61
CA ALA A 524 29.59 -22.99 17.94
C ALA A 524 30.88 -22.39 18.54
N ASN A 525 31.89 -22.16 17.69
CA ASN A 525 33.18 -21.57 18.07
C ASN A 525 33.22 -20.07 17.82
N GLU A 526 34.15 -19.36 18.46
CA GLU A 526 34.43 -17.94 18.18
C GLU A 526 34.73 -17.74 16.68
N PRO A 527 33.87 -17.01 15.93
CA PRO A 527 34.06 -16.81 14.51
C PRO A 527 35.11 -15.71 14.27
N LYS A 528 35.76 -15.74 13.10
CA LYS A 528 36.48 -14.57 12.61
C LYS A 528 35.47 -13.48 12.24
N LEU A 529 35.63 -12.30 12.83
CA LEU A 529 34.82 -11.12 12.52
C LEU A 529 35.64 -10.12 11.69
N ASP A 530 35.02 -9.54 10.68
CA ASP A 530 35.65 -8.62 9.73
C ASP A 530 34.67 -7.49 9.34
N HIS A 531 33.91 -7.02 10.33
CA HIS A 531 33.03 -5.86 10.20
C HIS A 531 33.63 -4.65 10.91
N ASP A 532 32.91 -3.54 10.91
CA ASP A 532 33.26 -2.38 11.75
C ASP A 532 33.26 -2.76 13.24
N SER A 533 33.94 -1.92 14.05
CA SER A 533 34.13 -2.19 15.47
C SER A 533 32.83 -2.30 16.26
N SER A 534 31.77 -1.61 15.84
CA SER A 534 30.47 -1.67 16.51
C SER A 534 29.77 -2.99 16.23
N THR A 535 29.67 -3.39 14.96
CA THR A 535 29.06 -4.66 14.57
C THR A 535 29.78 -5.86 15.19
N ASN A 536 31.13 -5.84 15.22
CA ASN A 536 31.90 -6.90 15.87
C ASN A 536 31.59 -7.01 17.36
N ALA A 537 31.55 -5.89 18.08
CA ALA A 537 31.25 -5.86 19.51
C ALA A 537 29.82 -6.37 19.80
N LEU A 538 28.85 -6.04 18.95
CA LEU A 538 27.46 -6.51 19.08
C LEU A 538 27.33 -8.02 18.83
N ILE A 539 28.01 -8.55 17.81
CA ILE A 539 28.03 -10.01 17.55
C ILE A 539 28.62 -10.76 18.75
N GLN A 540 29.75 -10.29 19.27
CA GLN A 540 30.38 -10.88 20.47
C GLN A 540 29.45 -10.82 21.69
N ARG A 541 28.81 -9.67 21.91
CA ARG A 541 27.87 -9.47 23.02
C ARG A 541 26.67 -10.41 22.92
N TYR A 542 26.05 -10.50 21.74
CA TYR A 542 24.91 -11.38 21.50
C TYR A 542 25.27 -12.85 21.74
N ARG A 543 26.40 -13.32 21.17
CA ARG A 543 26.87 -14.70 21.34
C ARG A 543 27.11 -15.04 22.82
N LYS A 544 27.75 -14.14 23.58
CA LYS A 544 27.99 -14.30 25.02
C LYS A 544 26.69 -14.42 25.82
N LEU A 545 25.69 -13.58 25.52
CA LEU A 545 24.39 -13.65 26.18
C LEU A 545 23.64 -14.95 25.85
N LYS A 546 23.68 -15.37 24.58
CA LYS A 546 23.03 -16.60 24.09
C LYS A 546 23.64 -17.87 24.70
N SER A 547 24.94 -17.91 24.96
CA SER A 547 25.58 -19.08 25.59
C SER A 547 25.23 -19.21 27.07
N THR A 548 25.16 -18.10 27.82
CA THR A 548 24.80 -18.12 29.25
C THR A 548 23.37 -18.61 29.51
N SER A 549 22.46 -18.46 28.56
CA SER A 549 21.06 -18.92 28.70
C SER A 549 20.87 -20.43 28.49
N LYS A 550 21.92 -21.20 28.14
CA LYS A 550 21.86 -22.67 27.99
C LYS A 550 22.32 -23.43 29.24
N GLU A 551 22.83 -22.73 30.26
CA GLU A 551 23.38 -23.33 31.49
C GLU A 551 22.45 -23.22 32.71
N GLY A 552 21.23 -22.70 32.55
CA GLY A 552 20.17 -22.67 33.55
C GLY A 552 18.85 -23.14 32.96
#